data_AF-A0A3N2AUT5-F1
#
_entry.id   AF-A0A3N2AUT5-F1
#
_cell.length_a   1.000
_cell.length_b   1.000
_cell.length_c   1.000
_cell.angle_alpha   90.00
_cell.angle_beta   90.00
_cell.angle_gamma   90.00
#
_symmetry.space_group_name_H-M   'P 1'
#
loop_
_entity.id
_entity.type
_entity.pdbx_description
1 polymer ?
#
loop_
_entity_poly.entity_id
_entity_poly.type
_entity_poly.pdbx_seq_one_letter_code
_entity_poly.pdbx_strand_id
1 'polypeptide(L)' 'MARSPKPAPLWIWIVAAACFAIAALLQRDVLSQVLFGVAAGALAVTAVLQWRRARAR' A
#
# COMPACT_ATOMS: atom_id res chain seq x y z
N MET A 1 4.72 -2.49 29.53
CA MET A 1 4.99 -3.54 28.51
C MET A 1 5.04 -2.88 27.13
N ALA A 2 6.23 -2.50 26.68
CA ALA A 2 6.41 -2.00 25.31
C ALA A 2 6.05 -3.14 24.34
N ARG A 3 4.86 -3.08 23.74
CA ARG A 3 4.47 -4.00 22.68
C ARG A 3 5.44 -3.77 21.53
N SER A 4 6.44 -4.65 21.43
CA SER A 4 7.33 -4.74 20.28
C SER A 4 6.47 -4.64 19.02
N PRO A 5 6.69 -3.65 18.13
CA PRO A 5 5.85 -3.48 16.96
C PRO A 5 6.09 -4.71 16.09
N LYS A 6 5.16 -5.68 16.17
CA LYS A 6 5.10 -6.79 15.23
C LYS A 6 5.15 -6.16 13.85
N PRO A 7 6.11 -6.54 12.98
CA PRO A 7 6.20 -5.96 11.65
C PRO A 7 4.83 -6.07 11.01
N ALA A 8 4.29 -4.92 10.59
CA ALA A 8 2.93 -4.86 10.06
C ALA A 8 2.76 -5.95 8.98
N PRO A 9 1.75 -6.82 9.09
CA PRO A 9 1.61 -7.95 8.18
C PRO A 9 1.51 -7.44 6.75
N LEU A 10 2.26 -8.08 5.85
CA LEU A 10 2.44 -7.68 4.46
C LEU A 10 1.11 -7.44 3.72
N TRP A 11 0.08 -8.20 4.11
CA TRP A 11 -1.29 -8.08 3.63
C TRP A 11 -1.89 -6.68 3.79
N ILE A 12 -1.53 -5.93 4.84
CA ILE A 12 -2.06 -4.58 5.07
C ILE A 12 -1.67 -3.64 3.93
N TRP A 13 -0.44 -3.75 3.42
CA TRP A 13 0.03 -2.92 2.31
C TRP A 13 -0.65 -3.27 0.99
N ILE A 14 -0.89 -4.57 0.77
CA ILE A 14 -1.63 -5.06 -0.42
C ILE A 14 -3.08 -4.58 -0.38
N VAL A 15 -3.76 -4.73 0.76
CA VAL A 15 -5.14 -4.30 0.94
C VAL A 15 -5.25 -2.78 0.81
N ALA A 16 -4.32 -2.02 1.39
CA ALA A 16 -4.29 -0.57 1.25
C ALA A 16 -4.09 -0.16 -0.22
N ALA A 17 -3.15 -0.78 -0.95
CA ALA A 17 -2.93 -0.49 -2.37
C ALA A 17 -4.18 -0.79 -3.22
N ALA A 18 -4.86 -1.92 -2.96
CA ALA A 18 -6.10 -2.27 -3.65
C ALA A 18 -7.23 -1.27 -3.34
N CYS A 19 -7.38 -0.86 -2.07
CA CYS A 19 -8.40 0.10 -1.67
C CYS A 19 -8.15 1.48 -2.30
N PHE A 20 -6.89 1.94 -2.33
CA PHE A 20 -6.50 3.19 -2.99
C PHE A 20 -6.70 3.13 -4.52
N ALA A 21 -6.44 1.99 -5.16
CA ALA A 21 -6.70 1.81 -6.58
C ALA A 21 -8.20 1.86 -6.92
N ILE A 22 -9.04 1.25 -6.08
CA ILE A 22 -10.50 1.31 -6.23
C ILE A 22 -11.00 2.75 -6.00
N ALA A 23 -10.48 3.43 -4.99
CA ALA A 23 -10.80 4.83 -4.72
C ALA A 23 -10.46 5.73 -5.93
N ALA A 24 -9.28 5.51 -6.54
CA ALA A 24 -8.87 6.23 -7.75
C ALA A 24 -9.84 6.03 -8.93
N LEU A 25 -10.34 4.79 -9.12
CA LEU A 25 -11.29 4.48 -10.19
C LEU A 25 -12.68 5.08 -9.96
N LEU A 26 -13.05 5.35 -8.70
CA LEU A 26 -14.34 5.93 -8.35
C LEU A 26 -14.37 7.46 -8.50
N GLN A 27 -13.19 8.10 -8.59
CA GLN A 27 -13.08 9.55 -8.71
C GLN A 27 -13.27 10.02 -10.15
N ARG A 28 -14.18 10.97 -10.34
CA ARG A 28 -14.40 11.67 -11.61
C ARG A 28 -13.38 12.77 -11.89
N ASP A 29 -12.79 13.34 -10.85
CA ASP A 29 -11.77 14.37 -10.96
C ASP A 29 -10.39 13.77 -11.26
N VAL A 30 -9.83 14.15 -12.41
CA VAL A 30 -8.54 13.63 -12.93
C VAL A 30 -7.41 13.88 -11.92
N LEU A 31 -7.40 15.03 -11.24
CA LEU A 31 -6.39 15.33 -10.21
C LEU A 31 -6.43 14.32 -9.07
N SER A 32 -7.62 14.01 -8.55
CA SER A 32 -7.78 13.04 -7.47
C SER A 32 -7.43 11.63 -7.94
N GLN A 33 -7.86 11.23 -9.13
CA GLN A 33 -7.51 9.93 -9.71
C GLN A 33 -5.99 9.73 -9.81
N VAL A 34 -5.24 10.75 -10.25
CA VAL A 34 -3.78 10.71 -10.32
C VAL A 34 -3.16 10.63 -8.92
N LEU A 35 -3.60 11.45 -7.97
CA LEU A 35 -3.07 11.43 -6.60
C LEU A 35 -3.29 10.07 -5.91
N PHE A 36 -4.49 9.51 -6.02
CA PHE A 36 -4.81 8.20 -5.46
C PHE A 36 -4.09 7.06 -6.20
N GLY A 37 -3.92 7.17 -7.52
CA GLY A 37 -3.13 6.22 -8.31
C GLY A 37 -1.64 6.22 -7.93
N VAL A 38 -1.04 7.40 -7.73
CA VAL A 38 0.35 7.53 -7.25
C VAL A 38 0.49 6.96 -5.85
N ALA A 39 -0.46 7.24 -4.95
CA ALA A 39 -0.48 6.66 -3.60
C ALA A 39 -0.59 5.12 -3.63
N ALA A 40 -1.47 4.57 -4.48
CA ALA A 40 -1.60 3.14 -4.68
C ALA A 40 -0.28 2.52 -5.18
N GLY A 41 0.38 3.17 -6.13
CA GLY A 41 1.68 2.76 -6.66
C GLY A 41 2.78 2.76 -5.57
N ALA A 42 2.86 3.80 -4.76
CA ALA A 42 3.82 3.88 -3.65
C ALA A 42 3.59 2.77 -2.61
N LEU A 43 2.34 2.48 -2.27
CA LEU A 43 1.98 1.38 -1.36
C LEU A 43 2.32 0.01 -1.96
N ALA A 44 2.09 -0.18 -3.27
CA ALA A 44 2.46 -1.41 -3.97
C ALA A 44 3.99 -1.63 -3.98
N VAL A 45 4.77 -0.59 -4.26
CA VAL A 45 6.25 -0.64 -4.17
C VAL A 45 6.69 -0.99 -2.76
N THR A 46 6.05 -0.39 -1.75
CA THR A 46 6.34 -0.67 -0.34
C THR A 46 6.02 -2.12 0.02
N ALA A 47 4.90 -2.66 -0.46
CA ALA A 47 4.53 -4.07 -0.29
C ALA A 47 5.58 -5.00 -0.92
N VAL A 48 6.04 -4.70 -2.14
CA VAL A 48 7.09 -5.46 -2.83
C VAL A 48 8.41 -5.39 -2.06
N LEU A 49 8.80 -4.21 -1.55
CA LEU A 49 10.01 -4.05 -0.75
C LEU A 49 9.95 -4.86 0.55
N GLN A 50 8.81 -4.83 1.23
CA GLN A 50 8.58 -5.65 2.42
C GLN A 50 8.63 -7.14 2.09
N TRP A 51 8.12 -7.56 0.91
CA TRP A 51 8.12 -8.96 0.50
C TRP A 51 9.55 -9.45 0.26
N ARG A 52 10.36 -8.62 -0.42
CA ARG A 52 11.79 -8.89 -0.60
C ARG A 52 12.53 -8.98 0.73
N ARG A 53 12.25 -8.09 1.69
CA ARG A 53 12.86 -8.11 3.04
C ARG A 53 12.43 -9.32 3.85
N ALA A 54 11.16 -9.73 3.76
CA ALA A 54 10.65 -10.93 4.43
C ALA A 54 11.26 -12.22 3.83
N ARG A 55 11.51 -12.23 2.53
CA ARG A 55 12.10 -13.38 1.82
C ARG A 55 13.63 -13.45 1.92
N ALA A 56 14.30 -12.35 2.27
CA ALA A 56 15.74 -12.31 2.50
C ALA A 56 16.16 -12.64 3.94
N ARG A 57 15.20 -12.97 4.83
CA ARG A 57 15.45 -13.53 6.16
C ARG A 57 15.32 -15.05 6.16
#